data_AF-A0AAP9GB50-F1
#
_entry.id   AF-A0AAP9GB50-F1
#
_cell.length_a   1.000
_cell.length_b   1.000
_cell.length_c   1.000
_cell.angle_alpha   90.00
_cell.angle_beta   90.00
_cell.angle_gamma   90.00
#
_symmetry.space_group_name_H-M   'P 1'
#
loop_
_entity.id
_entity.type
_entity.pdbx_description
1 polymer ?
#
loop_
_entity_poly.entity_id
_entity_poly.type
_entity_poly.pdbx_seq_one_letter_code
_entity_poly.pdbx_strand_id
1 'polypeptide(L)'
;MKKYIGIVIASLVSGCSSIGGLPPTLGESAGGFGYVPLDGLAVHQTLEADSCENWRGVKKVERFPGLLMLNDEDGRVVNPYLPLLEALPDISVRFAVASFDNTGGLTFGPAKVTAQGKNYRAILDYINADAIPVSLWITAFKNKAPIKVTDMDSGSSADYYEAEVYTTSNVNAPYNVSQLVTIPVYVGIGMRLSADITAIKGGVPLTSLGGIGVEAQSKRLTGTLTVQTIGISGESVATSLPLPSSLSQSTIENGILSIGSNRAIVYRTDSGSKGIYTVPRVVGMYSPIGSDAALVNAIYSELSKNPPKWARPCKPYTS
;
A
#
# COMPACT_ATOMS: atom_id res chain seq x y z
N MET A 1 18.31 -20.03 77.04
CA MET A 1 18.79 -20.61 75.76
C MET A 1 17.61 -21.12 74.95
N LYS A 2 17.12 -20.36 73.96
CA LYS A 2 16.32 -20.87 72.83
C LYS A 2 16.54 -19.91 71.66
N LYS A 3 17.24 -20.41 70.62
CA LYS A 3 17.57 -19.71 69.38
C LYS A 3 16.50 -20.01 68.32
N TYR A 4 16.16 -18.96 67.57
CA TYR A 4 15.64 -18.84 66.20
C TYR A 4 15.24 -20.10 65.43
N ILE A 5 14.12 -20.00 64.68
CA ILE A 5 14.07 -20.24 63.22
C ILE A 5 12.79 -19.56 62.69
N GLY A 6 12.98 -18.43 62.03
CA GLY A 6 12.00 -17.85 61.10
C GLY A 6 12.66 -17.92 59.73
N ILE A 7 12.13 -18.75 58.83
CA ILE A 7 12.58 -18.84 57.44
C ILE A 7 11.58 -18.09 56.57
N VAL A 8 12.05 -16.96 56.05
CA VAL A 8 11.41 -16.11 55.06
C VAL A 8 11.50 -16.82 53.71
N ILE A 9 10.36 -17.28 53.18
CA ILE A 9 10.21 -17.74 51.80
C ILE A 9 9.72 -16.55 50.97
N ALA A 10 10.67 -15.76 50.47
CA ALA A 10 10.43 -14.70 49.50
C ALA A 10 11.54 -14.80 48.45
N SER A 11 11.33 -15.64 47.44
CA SER A 11 12.31 -15.82 46.36
C SER A 11 11.61 -16.10 45.03
N LEU A 12 11.77 -15.14 44.11
CA LEU A 12 11.97 -15.37 42.68
C LEU A 12 10.74 -15.77 41.85
N VAL A 13 9.81 -14.82 41.65
CA VAL A 13 9.00 -14.76 40.42
C VAL A 13 9.26 -13.43 39.70
N SER A 14 10.52 -13.20 39.35
CA SER A 14 10.92 -12.17 38.38
C SER A 14 10.85 -12.80 36.99
N GLY A 15 9.65 -12.82 36.41
CA GLY A 15 9.41 -13.30 35.06
C GLY A 15 10.16 -12.46 34.02
N CYS A 16 10.68 -13.14 33.00
CA CYS A 16 11.44 -12.60 31.87
C CYS A 16 10.72 -11.46 31.13
N SER A 17 10.89 -10.21 31.58
CA SER A 17 10.50 -9.00 30.82
C SER A 17 11.68 -8.34 30.11
N SER A 18 12.88 -8.93 30.17
CA SER A 18 14.13 -8.36 29.65
C SER A 18 14.66 -9.02 28.38
N ILE A 19 13.91 -9.93 27.74
CA ILE A 19 14.27 -10.37 26.39
C ILE A 19 13.94 -9.20 25.45
N GLY A 20 14.97 -8.39 25.18
CA GLY A 20 14.93 -7.33 24.20
C GLY A 20 14.34 -7.85 22.89
N GLY A 21 13.52 -7.02 22.25
CA GLY A 21 12.86 -7.35 21.00
C GLY A 21 13.85 -7.95 20.00
N LEU A 22 13.35 -8.89 19.18
CA LEU A 22 14.15 -9.53 18.15
C LEU A 22 14.95 -8.46 17.37
N PRO A 23 16.24 -8.70 17.11
CA PRO A 23 17.03 -7.76 16.34
C PRO A 23 16.33 -7.48 15.00
N PRO A 24 16.27 -6.21 14.56
CA PRO A 24 15.57 -5.86 13.33
C PRO A 24 16.16 -6.67 12.19
N THR A 25 15.30 -7.27 11.37
CA THR A 25 15.73 -8.00 10.18
C THR A 25 16.50 -7.06 9.24
N LEU A 26 17.30 -7.60 8.32
CA LEU A 26 17.99 -6.79 7.32
C LEU A 26 17.02 -5.92 6.51
N GLY A 27 15.78 -6.39 6.26
CA GLY A 27 14.73 -5.59 5.62
C GLY A 27 14.20 -4.45 6.49
N GLU A 28 14.15 -4.62 7.82
CA GLU A 28 13.78 -3.57 8.77
C GLU A 28 14.92 -2.57 9.01
N SER A 29 16.18 -3.02 8.96
CA SER A 29 17.37 -2.20 9.17
C SER A 29 17.79 -1.42 7.91
N ALA A 30 17.53 -1.96 6.72
CA ALA A 30 17.68 -1.24 5.44
C ALA A 30 16.43 -0.38 5.09
N GLY A 31 15.34 -0.54 5.85
CA GLY A 31 13.99 -0.10 5.52
C GLY A 31 13.61 1.33 5.90
N GLY A 32 14.54 2.29 5.82
CA GLY A 32 14.15 3.71 5.73
C GLY A 32 13.25 3.99 4.51
N PHE A 33 13.23 3.04 3.57
CA PHE A 33 12.42 2.96 2.36
C PHE A 33 11.29 1.94 2.59
N GLY A 34 10.06 2.43 2.62
CA GLY A 34 8.89 1.66 3.02
C GLY A 34 7.85 1.53 1.91
N TYR A 35 6.99 0.53 2.06
CA TYR A 35 5.74 0.46 1.31
C TYR A 35 4.85 1.65 1.68
N VAL A 36 4.44 2.42 0.68
CA VAL A 36 3.53 3.55 0.80
C VAL A 36 2.18 3.15 0.19
N PRO A 37 1.15 2.91 1.02
CA PRO A 37 -0.19 2.60 0.54
C PRO A 37 -0.78 3.82 -0.18
N LEU A 38 -1.37 3.60 -1.36
CA LEU A 38 -2.02 4.65 -2.17
C LEU A 38 -3.52 4.34 -2.35
N ASP A 39 -4.34 5.37 -2.54
CA ASP A 39 -5.81 5.26 -2.57
C ASP A 39 -6.36 4.90 -3.96
N GLY A 40 -5.81 3.86 -4.58
CA GLY A 40 -6.43 3.24 -5.76
C GLY A 40 -6.44 4.11 -7.02
N LEU A 41 -5.28 4.64 -7.43
CA LEU A 41 -5.17 5.46 -8.65
C LEU A 41 -5.50 4.66 -9.91
N ALA A 42 -5.92 5.36 -10.97
CA ALA A 42 -6.15 4.75 -12.27
C ALA A 42 -4.86 4.19 -12.88
N VAL A 43 -5.00 3.27 -13.83
CA VAL A 43 -3.90 2.64 -14.57
C VAL A 43 -4.32 2.51 -16.03
N HIS A 44 -3.39 2.73 -16.96
CA HIS A 44 -3.61 2.48 -18.38
C HIS A 44 -3.19 1.06 -18.75
N GLN A 45 -4.17 0.20 -19.05
CA GLN A 45 -3.90 -1.14 -19.56
C GLN A 45 -3.44 -1.08 -21.03
N THR A 46 -2.33 -1.76 -21.36
CA THR A 46 -1.77 -1.79 -22.71
C THR A 46 -1.57 -3.23 -23.23
N LEU A 47 -1.54 -3.39 -24.57
CA LEU A 47 -1.19 -4.65 -25.26
C LEU A 47 0.34 -4.82 -25.45
N GLU A 48 1.14 -4.12 -24.67
CA GLU A 48 2.59 -4.12 -24.84
C GLU A 48 3.25 -5.37 -24.23
N ALA A 49 2.50 -6.21 -23.51
CA ALA A 49 3.01 -7.46 -22.97
C ALA A 49 3.44 -8.43 -24.09
N ASP A 50 4.46 -9.24 -23.83
CA ASP A 50 4.99 -10.22 -24.80
C ASP A 50 3.92 -11.25 -25.21
N SER A 51 3.13 -11.71 -24.24
CA SER A 51 1.97 -12.60 -24.48
C SER A 51 0.91 -12.03 -25.44
N CYS A 52 0.93 -10.73 -25.71
CA CYS A 52 -0.01 -10.06 -26.60
C CYS A 52 0.50 -9.92 -28.05
N GLU A 53 1.67 -10.46 -28.40
CA GLU A 53 2.29 -10.29 -29.72
C GLU A 53 1.34 -10.63 -30.88
N ASN A 54 0.68 -11.80 -30.82
CA ASN A 54 -0.27 -12.26 -31.83
C ASN A 54 -1.54 -11.37 -31.93
N TRP A 55 -1.81 -10.56 -30.91
CA TRP A 55 -2.97 -9.68 -30.87
C TRP A 55 -2.69 -8.27 -31.45
N ARG A 56 -1.43 -7.88 -31.68
CA ARG A 56 -1.05 -6.51 -32.08
C ARG A 56 -1.54 -6.09 -33.47
N GLY A 57 -1.83 -7.05 -34.36
CA GLY A 57 -2.36 -6.80 -35.71
C GLY A 57 -3.88 -6.83 -35.82
N VAL A 58 -4.58 -7.18 -34.72
CA VAL A 58 -6.01 -7.42 -34.75
C VAL A 58 -6.79 -6.10 -34.69
N LYS A 59 -7.82 -5.95 -35.54
CA LYS A 59 -8.62 -4.72 -35.59
C LYS A 59 -9.36 -4.49 -34.26
N LYS A 60 -9.15 -3.31 -33.68
CA LYS A 60 -9.84 -2.85 -32.48
C LYS A 60 -11.33 -2.62 -32.77
N VAL A 61 -12.17 -3.05 -31.85
CA VAL A 61 -13.61 -2.80 -31.86
C VAL A 61 -13.91 -1.75 -30.79
N GLU A 62 -14.14 -0.51 -31.19
CA GLU A 62 -14.55 0.57 -30.29
C GLU A 62 -16.04 0.48 -29.97
N ARG A 63 -16.49 -0.65 -29.39
CA ARG A 63 -17.88 -0.79 -28.94
C ARG A 63 -18.10 -0.37 -27.49
N PHE A 64 -17.05 -0.40 -26.66
CA PHE A 64 -17.17 -0.13 -25.23
C PHE A 64 -16.02 0.77 -24.75
N PRO A 65 -16.29 1.98 -24.25
CA PRO A 65 -15.25 2.84 -23.71
C PRO A 65 -14.60 2.16 -22.50
N GLY A 66 -13.27 1.99 -22.54
CA GLY A 66 -12.47 1.43 -21.44
C GLY A 66 -12.30 -0.10 -21.44
N LEU A 67 -12.95 -0.83 -22.36
CA LEU A 67 -12.71 -2.26 -22.53
C LEU A 67 -12.12 -2.52 -23.91
N LEU A 68 -10.90 -3.03 -23.96
CA LEU A 68 -10.28 -3.39 -25.23
C LEU A 68 -10.92 -4.69 -25.75
N MET A 69 -11.64 -4.56 -26.84
CA MET A 69 -12.24 -5.67 -27.56
C MET A 69 -11.64 -5.75 -28.97
N LEU A 70 -11.33 -6.95 -29.41
CA LEU A 70 -10.70 -7.23 -30.70
C LEU A 70 -11.61 -8.18 -31.50
N ASN A 71 -11.59 -8.08 -32.83
CA ASN A 71 -12.25 -9.09 -33.69
C ASN A 71 -11.29 -10.25 -33.93
N ASP A 72 -11.63 -11.47 -33.52
CA ASP A 72 -10.86 -12.66 -33.94
C ASP A 72 -10.97 -12.89 -35.47
N GLU A 73 -10.26 -13.91 -35.99
CA GLU A 73 -10.30 -14.30 -37.40
C GLU A 73 -11.72 -14.65 -37.89
N ASP A 74 -12.57 -15.14 -37.00
CA ASP A 74 -13.99 -15.46 -37.25
C ASP A 74 -14.92 -14.22 -37.17
N GLY A 75 -14.38 -13.04 -36.84
CA GLY A 75 -15.14 -11.81 -36.65
C GLY A 75 -15.90 -11.73 -35.32
N ARG A 76 -15.59 -12.58 -34.35
CA ARG A 76 -16.14 -12.52 -32.99
C ARG A 76 -15.40 -11.47 -32.17
N VAL A 77 -16.14 -10.79 -31.31
CA VAL A 77 -15.60 -9.76 -30.41
C VAL A 77 -15.06 -10.43 -29.14
N VAL A 78 -13.75 -10.44 -28.95
CA VAL A 78 -13.05 -11.10 -27.84
C VAL A 78 -12.24 -10.11 -27.00
N ASN A 79 -12.13 -10.39 -25.71
CA ASN A 79 -11.18 -9.70 -24.83
C ASN A 79 -9.86 -10.50 -24.83
N PRO A 80 -8.76 -9.92 -25.32
CA PRO A 80 -7.49 -10.62 -25.45
C PRO A 80 -6.82 -10.88 -24.10
N TYR A 81 -7.16 -10.12 -23.05
CA TYR A 81 -6.47 -10.18 -21.78
C TYR A 81 -6.79 -11.45 -20.97
N LEU A 82 -5.80 -11.96 -20.24
CA LEU A 82 -6.02 -12.95 -19.17
C LEU A 82 -6.99 -12.39 -18.13
N PRO A 83 -7.85 -13.20 -17.48
CA PRO A 83 -8.61 -12.81 -16.30
C PRO A 83 -7.76 -12.03 -15.28
N LEU A 84 -8.32 -11.00 -14.63
CA LEU A 84 -7.51 -10.03 -13.89
C LEU A 84 -6.73 -10.70 -12.75
N LEU A 85 -7.34 -11.64 -12.03
CA LEU A 85 -6.67 -12.39 -10.96
C LEU A 85 -5.55 -13.29 -11.47
N GLU A 86 -5.65 -13.82 -12.69
CA GLU A 86 -4.59 -14.62 -13.31
C GLU A 86 -3.45 -13.73 -13.84
N ALA A 87 -3.75 -12.48 -14.17
CA ALA A 87 -2.78 -11.49 -14.62
C ALA A 87 -1.98 -10.84 -13.47
N LEU A 88 -2.36 -11.08 -12.21
CA LEU A 88 -1.72 -10.50 -11.02
C LEU A 88 -0.94 -11.60 -10.29
N PRO A 89 0.38 -11.74 -10.53
CA PRO A 89 1.15 -12.90 -10.09
C PRO A 89 1.38 -12.95 -8.58
N ASP A 90 1.42 -11.79 -7.91
CA ASP A 90 1.77 -11.71 -6.51
C ASP A 90 0.55 -11.56 -5.62
N ILE A 91 0.53 -12.32 -4.53
CA ILE A 91 -0.41 -12.13 -3.42
C ILE A 91 0.43 -11.72 -2.22
N SER A 92 0.15 -10.55 -1.66
CA SER A 92 0.92 -10.04 -0.52
C SER A 92 0.03 -9.44 0.56
N VAL A 93 0.51 -9.57 1.80
CA VAL A 93 0.01 -8.84 2.97
C VAL A 93 1.07 -7.83 3.35
N ARG A 94 0.74 -6.54 3.30
CA ARG A 94 1.67 -5.44 3.57
C ARG A 94 1.18 -4.61 4.74
N PHE A 95 2.09 -4.30 5.65
CA PHE A 95 1.78 -3.46 6.80
C PHE A 95 2.63 -2.20 6.76
N ALA A 96 1.98 -1.04 6.92
CA ALA A 96 2.64 0.26 6.94
C ALA A 96 2.10 1.08 8.10
N VAL A 97 2.97 1.89 8.69
CA VAL A 97 2.60 2.86 9.74
C VAL A 97 3.07 4.24 9.31
N ALA A 98 2.18 5.21 9.45
CA ALA A 98 2.47 6.62 9.29
C ALA A 98 2.16 7.38 10.58
N SER A 99 2.94 8.43 10.83
CA SER A 99 2.63 9.45 11.84
C SER A 99 2.08 10.69 11.16
N PHE A 100 1.14 11.36 11.82
CA PHE A 100 0.67 12.68 11.39
C PHE A 100 1.63 13.76 11.89
N ASP A 101 2.07 14.64 11.00
CA ASP A 101 2.77 15.87 11.38
C ASP A 101 1.80 16.95 11.87
N ASN A 102 2.33 18.11 12.27
CA ASN A 102 1.53 19.23 12.77
C ASN A 102 0.64 19.90 11.70
N THR A 103 0.89 19.64 10.41
CA THR A 103 0.10 20.11 9.27
C THR A 103 -0.98 19.10 8.86
N GLY A 104 -0.98 17.91 9.48
CA GLY A 104 -1.85 16.78 9.11
C GLY A 104 -1.29 15.91 7.97
N GLY A 105 -0.07 16.18 7.50
CA GLY A 105 0.64 15.35 6.54
C GLY A 105 1.00 13.98 7.12
N LEU A 106 0.96 12.94 6.29
CA LEU A 106 1.30 11.57 6.67
C LEU A 106 2.73 11.26 6.27
N THR A 107 3.59 11.06 7.26
CA THR A 107 4.96 10.57 7.05
C THR A 107 4.98 9.09 7.37
N PHE A 108 5.17 8.25 6.36
CA PHE A 108 5.41 6.82 6.55
C PHE A 108 6.82 6.61 7.09
N GLY A 109 7.09 5.58 7.87
CA GLY A 109 8.46 5.35 8.31
C GLY A 109 8.61 4.30 9.39
N PRO A 110 9.85 4.15 9.91
CA PRO A 110 10.17 3.13 10.91
C PRO A 110 9.62 3.47 12.30
N ALA A 111 8.79 4.51 12.45
CA ALA A 111 8.19 4.94 13.70
C ALA A 111 7.20 3.87 14.22
N LYS A 112 7.77 2.80 14.77
CA LYS A 112 7.06 1.67 15.38
C LYS A 112 6.68 1.94 16.83
N VAL A 113 7.01 3.11 17.40
CA VAL A 113 6.76 3.44 18.81
C VAL A 113 6.05 4.78 18.91
N THR A 114 4.96 4.82 19.67
CA THR A 114 4.16 6.04 19.82
C THR A 114 4.77 7.05 20.78
N ALA A 115 4.50 8.33 20.52
CA ALA A 115 4.60 9.42 21.48
C ALA A 115 3.21 9.74 22.02
N GLN A 116 3.12 10.11 23.30
CA GLN A 116 1.86 10.43 23.95
C GLN A 116 1.16 11.62 23.27
N GLY A 117 -0.14 11.50 23.05
CA GLY A 117 -0.98 12.52 22.42
C GLY A 117 -0.80 12.67 20.92
N LYS A 118 0.05 11.85 20.27
CA LYS A 118 0.25 11.88 18.82
C LYS A 118 -0.70 10.94 18.10
N ASN A 119 -0.95 11.28 16.83
CA ASN A 119 -1.81 10.51 15.94
C ASN A 119 -0.97 9.69 14.97
N TYR A 120 -1.46 8.51 14.63
CA TYR A 120 -0.85 7.55 13.74
C TYR A 120 -1.90 6.91 12.84
N ARG A 121 -1.48 6.41 11.69
CA ARG A 121 -2.30 5.57 10.81
C ARG A 121 -1.55 4.28 10.55
N ALA A 122 -2.14 3.16 10.94
CA ALA A 122 -1.63 1.83 10.63
C ALA A 122 -2.50 1.21 9.52
N ILE A 123 -1.86 0.75 8.45
CA ILE A 123 -2.52 0.21 7.27
C ILE A 123 -2.06 -1.24 7.07
N LEU A 124 -3.02 -2.14 6.91
CA LEU A 124 -2.78 -3.51 6.46
C LEU A 124 -3.48 -3.73 5.11
N ASP A 125 -2.67 -3.95 4.08
CA ASP A 125 -3.14 -4.25 2.74
C ASP A 125 -3.07 -5.73 2.45
N TYR A 126 -4.19 -6.28 2.00
CA TYR A 126 -4.29 -7.60 1.42
C TYR A 126 -4.52 -7.43 -0.08
N ILE A 127 -3.49 -7.64 -0.90
CA ILE A 127 -3.52 -7.30 -2.33
C ILE A 127 -3.07 -8.46 -3.22
N ASN A 128 -3.75 -8.61 -4.35
CA ASN A 128 -3.24 -9.27 -5.54
C ASN A 128 -2.65 -8.18 -6.42
N ALA A 129 -1.36 -8.25 -6.74
CA ALA A 129 -0.67 -7.18 -7.44
C ALA A 129 0.37 -7.70 -8.42
N ASP A 130 0.73 -6.83 -9.34
CA ASP A 130 1.94 -6.85 -10.15
C ASP A 130 2.76 -5.60 -9.80
N ALA A 131 4.08 -5.65 -9.93
CA ALA A 131 4.97 -4.53 -9.64
C ALA A 131 5.56 -4.01 -10.95
N ILE A 132 5.17 -2.78 -11.33
CA ILE A 132 5.72 -2.13 -12.51
C ILE A 132 6.75 -1.07 -12.13
N PRO A 133 7.85 -0.93 -12.89
CA PRO A 133 8.77 0.17 -12.70
C PRO A 133 8.17 1.46 -13.27
N VAL A 134 8.16 2.53 -12.47
CA VAL A 134 7.84 3.88 -12.94
C VAL A 134 9.03 4.78 -12.67
N SER A 135 9.58 5.37 -13.73
CA SER A 135 10.67 6.33 -13.63
C SER A 135 10.13 7.74 -13.54
N LEU A 136 10.63 8.54 -12.61
CA LEU A 136 10.23 9.94 -12.39
C LEU A 136 11.47 10.84 -12.26
N TRP A 137 11.36 12.05 -12.81
CA TRP A 137 12.21 13.17 -12.43
C TRP A 137 11.69 13.77 -11.14
N ILE A 138 12.55 13.88 -10.13
CA ILE A 138 12.18 14.44 -8.83
C ILE A 138 13.13 15.58 -8.48
N THR A 139 12.54 16.71 -8.08
CA THR A 139 13.25 17.92 -7.68
C THR A 139 12.73 18.39 -6.34
N ALA A 140 13.61 18.60 -5.37
CA ALA A 140 13.26 19.21 -4.10
C ALA A 140 13.45 20.73 -4.17
N PHE A 141 12.65 21.49 -3.44
CA PHE A 141 12.78 22.95 -3.39
C PHE A 141 12.97 23.43 -1.96
N LYS A 142 13.95 24.31 -1.75
CA LYS A 142 14.21 24.96 -0.47
C LYS A 142 14.44 26.45 -0.70
N ASN A 143 13.68 27.29 -0.01
CA ASN A 143 13.58 28.73 -0.27
C ASN A 143 13.29 29.04 -1.75
N LYS A 144 12.43 28.23 -2.38
CA LYS A 144 12.11 28.29 -3.83
C LYS A 144 13.27 28.02 -4.79
N ALA A 145 14.44 27.62 -4.30
CA ALA A 145 15.55 27.20 -5.13
C ALA A 145 15.53 25.67 -5.29
N PRO A 146 15.73 25.15 -6.52
CA PRO A 146 15.78 23.71 -6.74
C PRO A 146 17.08 23.15 -6.16
N ILE A 147 16.97 22.03 -5.44
CA ILE A 147 18.08 21.29 -4.84
C ILE A 147 17.92 19.81 -5.17
N LYS A 148 19.04 19.07 -5.20
CA LYS A 148 18.97 17.62 -5.37
C LYS A 148 18.35 16.98 -4.13
N VAL A 149 17.54 15.95 -4.33
CA VAL A 149 16.95 15.18 -3.21
C VAL A 149 18.03 14.56 -2.33
N THR A 150 19.13 14.08 -2.93
CA THR A 150 20.29 13.52 -2.21
C THR A 150 21.06 14.54 -1.37
N ASP A 151 20.97 15.81 -1.71
CA ASP A 151 21.74 16.88 -1.05
C ASP A 151 20.94 17.46 0.14
N MET A 152 19.75 16.92 0.42
CA MET A 152 19.00 17.28 1.60
C MET A 152 19.65 16.66 2.84
N ASP A 153 20.19 17.51 3.72
CA ASP A 153 20.75 17.10 5.00
C ASP A 153 19.74 16.25 5.80
N SER A 154 20.23 15.24 6.50
CA SER A 154 19.45 14.45 7.46
C SER A 154 18.91 15.36 8.57
N GLY A 155 17.68 15.86 8.40
CA GLY A 155 17.03 16.80 9.32
C GLY A 155 16.51 18.09 8.67
N SER A 156 16.86 18.36 7.41
CA SER A 156 16.23 19.42 6.61
C SER A 156 15.05 18.86 5.81
N SER A 157 13.87 19.47 5.94
CA SER A 157 12.74 19.22 5.04
C SER A 157 12.77 20.19 3.85
N ALA A 158 12.33 19.72 2.69
CA ALA A 158 12.06 20.60 1.55
C ALA A 158 10.77 21.39 1.82
N ASP A 159 10.65 22.57 1.22
CA ASP A 159 9.40 23.32 1.26
C ASP A 159 8.32 22.61 0.43
N TYR A 160 8.72 22.04 -0.71
CA TYR A 160 7.89 21.21 -1.57
C TYR A 160 8.77 20.37 -2.52
N TYR A 161 8.13 19.43 -3.21
CA TYR A 161 8.74 18.61 -4.25
C TYR A 161 7.95 18.74 -5.54
N GLU A 162 8.66 18.66 -6.67
CA GLU A 162 8.05 18.42 -7.98
C GLU A 162 8.47 17.03 -8.45
N ALA A 163 7.48 16.26 -8.91
CA ALA A 163 7.69 14.96 -9.53
C ALA A 163 7.07 14.97 -10.93
N GLU A 164 7.77 14.40 -11.90
CA GLU A 164 7.29 14.28 -13.28
C GLU A 164 7.61 12.88 -13.82
N VAL A 165 6.62 12.19 -14.42
CA VAL A 165 6.87 10.87 -15.04
C VAL A 165 7.85 11.02 -16.20
N TYR A 166 8.94 10.24 -16.15
CA TYR A 166 9.86 10.13 -17.26
C TYR A 166 9.18 9.40 -18.42
N THR A 167 9.13 10.05 -19.58
CA THR A 167 8.60 9.48 -20.81
C THR A 167 9.61 9.66 -21.93
N THR A 168 9.48 8.90 -23.01
CA THR A 168 10.29 9.08 -24.22
C THR A 168 10.14 10.48 -24.84
N SER A 169 9.06 11.19 -24.53
CA SER A 169 8.82 12.57 -24.98
C SER A 169 9.43 13.62 -24.06
N ASN A 170 9.75 13.28 -22.81
CA ASN A 170 10.40 14.16 -21.83
C ASN A 170 11.72 13.56 -21.31
N VAL A 171 12.70 13.47 -22.22
CA VAL A 171 14.02 12.91 -21.93
C VAL A 171 14.86 13.85 -21.07
N ASN A 172 14.60 15.16 -21.14
CA ASN A 172 15.38 16.17 -20.44
C ASN A 172 14.84 16.39 -19.03
N ALA A 173 15.75 16.50 -18.07
CA ALA A 173 15.40 16.88 -16.71
C ALA A 173 14.76 18.29 -16.69
N PRO A 174 13.67 18.51 -15.92
CA PRO A 174 13.06 19.83 -15.78
C PRO A 174 14.03 20.87 -15.20
N TYR A 175 14.93 20.43 -14.31
CA TYR A 175 16.00 21.23 -13.73
C TYR A 175 17.33 20.46 -13.79
N ASN A 176 18.44 21.18 -13.83
CA ASN A 176 19.79 20.60 -13.82
C ASN A 176 20.13 19.80 -12.54
N VAL A 177 19.32 19.95 -11.49
CA VAL A 177 19.42 19.23 -10.21
C VAL A 177 18.32 18.18 -10.03
N SER A 178 17.44 17.98 -11.01
CA SER A 178 16.45 16.89 -10.94
C SER A 178 17.15 15.54 -10.94
N GLN A 179 16.61 14.61 -10.17
CA GLN A 179 17.11 13.25 -10.06
C GLN A 179 16.14 12.29 -10.73
N LEU A 180 16.66 11.42 -11.62
CA LEU A 180 15.88 10.32 -12.19
C LEU A 180 15.83 9.19 -11.17
N VAL A 181 14.63 8.81 -10.76
CA VAL A 181 14.40 7.74 -9.78
C VAL A 181 13.39 6.77 -10.36
N THR A 182 13.69 5.47 -10.30
CA THR A 182 12.73 4.44 -10.68
C THR A 182 12.17 3.80 -9.42
N ILE A 183 10.85 3.86 -9.28
CA ILE A 183 10.14 3.31 -8.13
C ILE A 183 9.26 2.14 -8.56
N PRO A 184 9.19 1.05 -7.77
CA PRO A 184 8.18 0.02 -7.95
C PRO A 184 6.79 0.56 -7.58
N VAL A 185 5.87 0.55 -8.54
CA VAL A 185 4.45 0.87 -8.33
C VAL A 185 3.65 -0.43 -8.41
N TYR A 186 2.88 -0.70 -7.36
CA TYR A 186 2.06 -1.90 -7.27
C TYR A 186 0.71 -1.63 -7.94
N VAL A 187 0.41 -2.37 -9.01
CA VAL A 187 -0.85 -2.34 -9.74
C VAL A 187 -1.63 -3.60 -9.42
N GLY A 188 -2.89 -3.47 -9.02
CA GLY A 188 -3.68 -4.64 -8.66
C GLY A 188 -5.04 -4.31 -8.08
N ILE A 189 -5.55 -5.26 -7.29
CA ILE A 189 -6.80 -5.15 -6.57
C ILE A 189 -6.61 -5.71 -5.16
N GLY A 190 -7.47 -5.31 -4.23
CA GLY A 190 -7.39 -5.85 -2.87
C GLY A 190 -8.31 -5.18 -1.88
N MET A 191 -8.00 -5.39 -0.60
CA MET A 191 -8.69 -4.81 0.53
C MET A 191 -7.69 -4.22 1.51
N ARG A 192 -8.07 -3.10 2.11
CA ARG A 192 -7.27 -2.31 3.03
C ARG A 192 -7.97 -2.21 4.37
N LEU A 193 -7.26 -2.52 5.44
CA LEU A 193 -7.62 -2.17 6.82
C LEU A 193 -6.82 -0.94 7.23
N SER A 194 -7.50 0.13 7.60
CA SER A 194 -6.87 1.35 8.10
C SER A 194 -7.30 1.62 9.53
N ALA A 195 -6.35 1.63 10.46
CA ALA A 195 -6.56 2.03 11.84
C ALA A 195 -6.03 3.46 12.03
N ASP A 196 -6.94 4.39 12.29
CA ASP A 196 -6.61 5.75 12.73
C ASP A 196 -6.47 5.76 14.25
N ILE A 197 -5.27 6.05 14.75
CA ILE A 197 -4.86 5.79 16.12
C ILE A 197 -4.46 7.10 16.79
N THR A 198 -4.99 7.36 17.98
CA THR A 198 -4.48 8.36 18.92
C THR A 198 -3.82 7.65 20.10
N ALA A 199 -2.54 7.96 20.34
CA ALA A 199 -1.78 7.37 21.43
C ALA A 199 -2.09 8.06 22.76
N ILE A 200 -2.80 7.39 23.66
CA ILE A 200 -3.09 7.91 25.00
C ILE A 200 -1.83 7.86 25.89
N LYS A 201 -1.00 6.83 25.68
CA LYS A 201 0.33 6.69 26.32
C LYS A 201 1.41 6.59 25.24
N GLY A 202 2.59 7.11 25.56
CA GLY A 202 3.79 6.90 24.74
C GLY A 202 4.38 5.50 24.94
N GLY A 203 5.36 5.13 24.12
CA GLY A 203 6.06 3.86 24.22
C GLY A 203 5.21 2.65 23.81
N VAL A 204 4.13 2.86 23.04
CA VAL A 204 3.29 1.76 22.56
C VAL A 204 3.84 1.28 21.21
N PRO A 205 4.13 -0.01 21.04
CA PRO A 205 4.58 -0.55 19.76
C PRO A 205 3.42 -0.64 18.75
N LEU A 206 3.62 -0.14 17.53
CA LEU A 206 2.71 -0.25 16.39
C LEU A 206 3.26 -1.26 15.37
N THR A 207 3.57 -2.48 15.82
CA THR A 207 4.24 -3.49 14.97
C THR A 207 3.27 -4.36 14.17
N SER A 208 2.02 -4.48 14.62
CA SER A 208 0.98 -5.27 13.97
C SER A 208 -0.41 -4.82 14.42
N LEU A 209 -1.45 -5.13 13.64
CA LEU A 209 -2.83 -4.86 14.04
C LEU A 209 -3.24 -5.63 15.31
N GLY A 210 -2.79 -6.88 15.48
CA GLY A 210 -3.06 -7.65 16.70
C GLY A 210 -2.52 -6.98 17.96
N GLY A 211 -1.26 -6.51 17.91
CA GLY A 211 -0.66 -5.75 19.01
C GLY A 211 -1.40 -4.44 19.29
N ILE A 212 -1.79 -3.71 18.24
CA ILE A 212 -2.59 -2.49 18.34
C ILE A 212 -3.93 -2.77 19.06
N GLY A 213 -4.59 -3.89 18.76
CA GLY A 213 -5.84 -4.29 19.39
C GLY A 213 -5.73 -4.50 20.91
N VAL A 214 -4.68 -5.20 21.35
CA VAL A 214 -4.38 -5.44 22.78
C VAL A 214 -4.12 -4.12 23.51
N GLU A 215 -3.37 -3.22 22.88
CA GLU A 215 -3.02 -1.92 23.44
C GLU A 215 -4.23 -0.97 23.51
N ALA A 216 -5.15 -1.06 22.53
CA ALA A 216 -6.43 -0.36 22.57
C ALA A 216 -7.32 -0.87 23.71
N GLN A 217 -7.40 -2.19 23.91
CA GLN A 217 -8.15 -2.79 25.03
C GLN A 217 -7.61 -2.37 26.40
N SER A 218 -6.29 -2.20 26.49
CA SER A 218 -5.59 -1.68 27.68
C SER A 218 -5.71 -0.16 27.86
N LYS A 219 -6.54 0.52 27.05
CA LYS A 219 -6.75 1.98 27.04
C LYS A 219 -5.47 2.78 26.86
N ARG A 220 -4.47 2.21 26.17
CA ARG A 220 -3.21 2.89 25.82
C ARG A 220 -3.29 3.55 24.44
N LEU A 221 -4.16 3.02 23.59
CA LEU A 221 -4.53 3.58 22.29
C LEU A 221 -6.05 3.81 22.25
N THR A 222 -6.49 4.74 21.42
CA THR A 222 -7.88 4.88 20.98
C THR A 222 -7.88 5.18 19.49
N GLY A 223 -9.02 5.02 18.83
CA GLY A 223 -9.07 5.20 17.39
C GLY A 223 -10.31 4.64 16.73
N THR A 224 -10.24 4.56 15.41
CA THR A 224 -11.23 3.89 14.55
C THR A 224 -10.54 2.92 13.60
N LEU A 225 -11.29 1.92 13.16
CA LEU A 225 -10.87 1.01 12.10
C LEU A 225 -11.83 1.15 10.92
N THR A 226 -11.28 1.22 9.71
CA THR A 226 -12.04 1.20 8.45
C THR A 226 -11.55 0.08 7.56
N VAL A 227 -12.46 -0.45 6.73
CA VAL A 227 -12.16 -1.44 5.70
C VAL A 227 -12.58 -0.87 4.36
N GLN A 228 -11.68 -0.95 3.39
CA GLN A 228 -11.89 -0.42 2.06
C GLN A 228 -11.51 -1.47 1.02
N THR A 229 -12.27 -1.55 -0.07
CA THR A 229 -11.86 -2.27 -1.27
C THR A 229 -11.10 -1.35 -2.21
N ILE A 230 -10.07 -1.89 -2.87
CA ILE A 230 -9.30 -1.20 -3.89
C ILE A 230 -9.46 -1.96 -5.20
N GLY A 231 -10.10 -1.35 -6.19
CA GLY A 231 -10.32 -1.98 -7.48
C GLY A 231 -11.33 -3.14 -7.48
N ILE A 232 -12.12 -3.29 -6.40
CA ILE A 232 -13.18 -4.30 -6.28
C ILE A 232 -14.48 -3.58 -5.94
N SER A 233 -15.52 -3.81 -6.73
CA SER A 233 -16.87 -3.34 -6.47
C SER A 233 -17.89 -4.45 -6.70
N GLY A 234 -19.04 -4.34 -6.06
CA GLY A 234 -20.11 -5.32 -6.18
C GLY A 234 -20.96 -5.41 -4.93
N GLU A 235 -22.23 -5.80 -5.09
CA GLU A 235 -23.20 -5.83 -3.98
C GLU A 235 -22.78 -6.83 -2.88
N SER A 236 -22.33 -8.02 -3.28
CA SER A 236 -21.87 -9.08 -2.37
C SER A 236 -20.62 -8.70 -1.57
N VAL A 237 -19.77 -7.84 -2.13
CA VAL A 237 -18.57 -7.33 -1.45
C VAL A 237 -18.92 -6.12 -0.59
N ALA A 238 -19.77 -5.22 -1.07
CA ALA A 238 -20.14 -4.01 -0.33
C ALA A 238 -20.91 -4.32 0.97
N THR A 239 -21.76 -5.35 0.95
CA THR A 239 -22.62 -5.73 2.08
C THR A 239 -21.88 -6.48 3.21
N SER A 240 -20.68 -7.00 2.93
CA SER A 240 -19.86 -7.79 3.86
C SER A 240 -18.72 -6.99 4.49
N LEU A 241 -18.45 -5.77 4.00
CA LEU A 241 -17.49 -4.86 4.62
C LEU A 241 -18.06 -4.34 5.94
N PRO A 242 -17.32 -4.45 7.06
CA PRO A 242 -17.80 -3.95 8.32
C PRO A 242 -17.81 -2.42 8.29
N LEU A 243 -18.82 -1.83 8.92
CA LEU A 243 -18.90 -0.39 9.10
C LEU A 243 -17.74 0.10 9.96
N PRO A 244 -17.27 1.35 9.76
CA PRO A 244 -16.28 1.97 10.64
C PRO A 244 -16.69 1.84 12.10
N SER A 245 -15.78 1.34 12.95
CA SER A 245 -16.05 1.17 14.37
C SER A 245 -14.85 1.56 15.22
N SER A 246 -15.07 1.68 16.54
CA SER A 246 -13.99 1.98 17.49
C SER A 246 -12.89 0.93 17.42
N LEU A 247 -11.65 1.39 17.59
CA LEU A 247 -10.48 0.52 17.58
C LEU A 247 -10.50 -0.40 18.81
N SER A 248 -10.55 -1.71 18.56
CA SER A 248 -10.51 -2.74 19.59
C SER A 248 -9.96 -4.04 18.99
N GLN A 249 -9.56 -4.99 19.84
CA GLN A 249 -9.13 -6.30 19.38
C GLN A 249 -10.22 -7.01 18.55
N SER A 250 -11.48 -7.02 19.03
CA SER A 250 -12.59 -7.67 18.32
C SER A 250 -12.90 -7.01 16.97
N THR A 251 -12.84 -5.68 16.91
CA THR A 251 -13.00 -4.94 15.66
C THR A 251 -11.93 -5.30 14.63
N ILE A 252 -10.68 -5.46 15.05
CA ILE A 252 -9.57 -5.87 14.18
C ILE A 252 -9.76 -7.32 13.70
N GLU A 253 -10.12 -8.24 14.59
CA GLU A 253 -10.41 -9.64 14.25
C GLU A 253 -11.55 -9.73 13.23
N ASN A 254 -12.65 -9.00 13.45
CA ASN A 254 -13.76 -8.93 12.51
C ASN A 254 -13.34 -8.36 11.15
N GLY A 255 -12.50 -7.32 11.14
CA GLY A 255 -11.95 -6.75 9.90
C GLY A 255 -11.14 -7.76 9.09
N ILE A 256 -10.27 -8.53 9.76
CA ILE A 256 -9.46 -9.58 9.13
C ILE A 256 -10.34 -10.71 8.59
N LEU A 257 -11.33 -11.16 9.36
CA LEU A 257 -12.28 -12.19 8.93
C LEU A 257 -13.09 -11.74 7.71
N SER A 258 -13.55 -10.48 7.68
CA SER A 258 -14.24 -9.89 6.54
C SER A 258 -13.36 -9.82 5.29
N ILE A 259 -12.06 -9.53 5.42
CA ILE A 259 -11.14 -9.62 4.28
C ILE A 259 -11.03 -11.06 3.78
N GLY A 260 -10.89 -12.03 4.68
CA GLY A 260 -10.78 -13.45 4.32
C GLY A 260 -12.02 -13.98 3.59
N SER A 261 -13.22 -13.64 4.06
CA SER A 261 -14.48 -14.07 3.43
C SER A 261 -14.68 -13.40 2.06
N ASN A 262 -14.41 -12.10 1.95
CA ASN A 262 -14.51 -11.37 0.68
C ASN A 262 -13.49 -11.83 -0.35
N ARG A 263 -12.31 -12.26 0.08
CA ARG A 263 -11.34 -12.85 -0.83
C ARG A 263 -11.93 -14.07 -1.51
N ALA A 264 -12.55 -14.98 -0.76
CA ALA A 264 -13.16 -16.17 -1.35
C ALA A 264 -14.24 -15.81 -2.40
N ILE A 265 -14.99 -14.73 -2.18
CA ILE A 265 -15.99 -14.22 -3.12
C ILE A 265 -15.32 -13.72 -4.42
N VAL A 266 -14.25 -12.93 -4.30
CA VAL A 266 -13.51 -12.38 -5.45
C VAL A 266 -12.88 -13.48 -6.28
N TYR A 267 -12.32 -14.53 -5.68
CA TYR A 267 -11.67 -15.65 -6.39
C TYR A 267 -12.65 -16.61 -7.06
N ARG A 268 -13.87 -16.73 -6.54
CA ARG A 268 -14.90 -17.61 -7.11
C ARG A 268 -15.63 -17.01 -8.31
N THR A 269 -15.41 -15.72 -8.55
CA THR A 269 -16.04 -15.01 -9.64
C THR A 269 -15.25 -15.26 -10.90
N ASP A 270 -15.81 -16.04 -11.83
CA ASP A 270 -15.35 -16.00 -13.21
C ASP A 270 -15.45 -14.56 -13.73
N SER A 271 -14.60 -14.17 -14.67
CA SER A 271 -14.63 -12.82 -15.25
C SER A 271 -15.94 -12.60 -16.03
N GLY A 272 -17.05 -12.36 -15.33
CA GLY A 272 -18.40 -12.37 -15.90
C GLY A 272 -19.54 -12.65 -14.90
N SER A 273 -19.27 -13.12 -13.67
CA SER A 273 -20.36 -13.39 -12.71
C SER A 273 -21.13 -12.11 -12.36
N LYS A 274 -22.46 -12.18 -12.46
CA LYS A 274 -23.39 -11.08 -12.20
C LYS A 274 -23.22 -10.54 -10.78
N GLY A 275 -22.48 -9.43 -10.64
CA GLY A 275 -22.50 -8.61 -9.42
C GLY A 275 -21.15 -8.17 -8.87
N ILE A 276 -20.01 -8.70 -9.34
CA ILE A 276 -18.67 -8.25 -8.90
C ILE A 276 -17.87 -7.77 -10.10
N TYR A 277 -17.30 -6.57 -9.96
CA TYR A 277 -16.47 -5.94 -10.96
C TYR A 277 -15.09 -5.68 -10.38
N THR A 278 -14.06 -6.02 -11.15
CA THR A 278 -12.67 -5.79 -10.76
C THR A 278 -11.98 -4.92 -11.80
N VAL A 279 -11.25 -3.91 -11.31
CA VAL A 279 -10.54 -2.94 -12.14
C VAL A 279 -9.16 -2.74 -11.51
N PRO A 280 -8.06 -2.95 -12.26
CA PRO A 280 -6.72 -2.73 -11.72
C PRO A 280 -6.56 -1.27 -11.30
N ARG A 281 -5.98 -1.05 -10.13
CA ARG A 281 -5.66 0.26 -9.57
C ARG A 281 -4.23 0.27 -9.06
N VAL A 282 -3.63 1.45 -8.91
CA VAL A 282 -2.41 1.57 -8.12
C VAL A 282 -2.77 1.39 -6.65
N VAL A 283 -2.31 0.30 -6.04
CA VAL A 283 -2.61 -0.04 -4.63
C VAL A 283 -1.55 0.50 -3.67
N GLY A 284 -0.34 0.74 -4.16
CA GLY A 284 0.74 1.30 -3.37
C GLY A 284 2.01 1.49 -4.20
N MET A 285 3.05 1.98 -3.56
CA MET A 285 4.39 2.09 -4.16
C MET A 285 5.47 1.76 -3.13
N TYR A 286 6.69 1.53 -3.60
CA TYR A 286 7.87 1.48 -2.76
C TYR A 286 8.73 2.72 -3.03
N SER A 287 8.99 3.53 -2.00
CA SER A 287 9.77 4.77 -2.17
C SER A 287 11.23 4.57 -1.73
N PRO A 288 12.20 4.51 -2.67
CA PRO A 288 13.63 4.33 -2.37
C PRO A 288 14.34 5.65 -2.05
N ILE A 289 13.62 6.77 -1.96
CA ILE A 289 14.19 8.13 -1.79
C ILE A 289 13.65 8.84 -0.56
N GLY A 290 13.02 8.08 0.34
CA GLY A 290 12.50 8.56 1.61
C GLY A 290 10.98 8.55 1.66
N SER A 291 10.47 9.02 2.79
CA SER A 291 9.06 8.89 3.16
C SER A 291 8.45 10.20 3.63
N ASP A 292 9.11 11.32 3.28
CA ASP A 292 8.63 12.67 3.48
C ASP A 292 7.23 12.83 2.87
N ALA A 293 6.30 13.41 3.64
CA ALA A 293 4.92 13.56 3.24
C ALA A 293 4.75 14.40 1.97
N ALA A 294 5.53 15.48 1.82
CA ALA A 294 5.45 16.34 0.65
C ALA A 294 5.99 15.63 -0.61
N LEU A 295 7.04 14.81 -0.46
CA LEU A 295 7.55 13.97 -1.55
C LEU A 295 6.53 12.92 -1.99
N VAL A 296 5.96 12.17 -1.03
CA VAL A 296 4.93 11.17 -1.31
C VAL A 296 3.73 11.80 -2.01
N ASN A 297 3.29 12.97 -1.54
CA ASN A 297 2.18 13.71 -2.15
C ASN A 297 2.49 14.20 -3.57
N ALA A 298 3.73 14.65 -3.83
CA ALA A 298 4.16 15.03 -5.18
C ALA A 298 4.11 13.81 -6.14
N ILE A 299 4.65 12.67 -5.72
CA ILE A 299 4.62 11.43 -6.51
C ILE A 299 3.17 10.97 -6.73
N TYR A 300 2.34 10.97 -5.68
CA TYR A 300 0.93 10.61 -5.78
C TYR A 300 0.18 11.49 -6.77
N SER A 301 0.40 12.81 -6.70
CA SER A 301 -0.26 13.79 -7.57
C SER A 301 0.14 13.56 -9.03
N GLU A 302 1.41 13.27 -9.27
CA GLU A 302 1.93 13.00 -10.60
C GLU A 302 1.42 11.67 -11.16
N LEU A 303 1.38 10.59 -10.36
CA LEU A 303 0.78 9.31 -10.77
C LEU A 303 -0.74 9.42 -11.02
N SER A 304 -1.43 10.32 -10.32
CA SER A 304 -2.84 10.60 -10.55
C SER A 304 -3.07 11.34 -11.87
N LYS A 305 -2.21 12.32 -12.18
CA LYS A 305 -2.23 13.09 -13.42
C LYS A 305 -1.82 12.24 -14.64
N ASN A 306 -0.79 11.42 -14.48
CA ASN A 306 -0.22 10.56 -15.50
C ASN A 306 -0.29 9.10 -15.02
N PRO A 307 -1.45 8.44 -15.20
CA PRO A 307 -1.63 7.06 -14.77
C PRO A 307 -0.57 6.14 -15.38
N PRO A 308 0.06 5.26 -14.59
CA PRO A 308 1.10 4.39 -15.10
C PRO A 308 0.52 3.40 -16.12
N LYS A 309 1.36 2.99 -17.08
CA LYS A 309 1.02 1.96 -18.05
C LYS A 309 1.26 0.59 -17.43
N TRP A 310 0.28 -0.31 -17.54
CA TRP A 310 0.40 -1.70 -17.13
C TRP A 310 0.11 -2.63 -18.31
N ALA A 311 1.13 -3.38 -18.70
CA ALA A 311 1.08 -4.35 -19.77
C ALA A 311 0.42 -5.64 -19.27
N ARG A 312 -0.91 -5.70 -19.32
CA ARG A 312 -1.65 -6.88 -18.86
C ARG A 312 -1.41 -8.07 -19.80
N PRO A 313 -1.03 -9.25 -19.28
CA PRO A 313 -0.86 -10.43 -20.12
C PRO A 313 -2.12 -10.83 -20.90
N CYS A 314 -1.93 -11.36 -22.10
CA CYS A 314 -2.98 -11.86 -22.97
C CYS A 314 -3.14 -13.38 -22.88
N LYS A 315 -4.34 -13.86 -23.17
CA LYS A 315 -4.64 -15.28 -23.40
C LYS A 315 -3.85 -15.78 -24.61
N PRO A 316 -3.42 -17.05 -24.61
CA PRO A 316 -2.91 -17.68 -25.82
C PRO A 316 -3.89 -17.49 -26.97
N TYR A 317 -3.38 -17.12 -28.14
CA TYR A 317 -4.20 -16.99 -29.33
C TYR A 317 -4.63 -18.39 -29.78
N THR A 318 -5.90 -18.72 -29.55
CA THR A 318 -6.51 -19.96 -30.06
C THR A 318 -7.33 -19.59 -31.29
N SER A 319 -6.80 -19.92 -32.47
CA SER A 319 -7.51 -19.88 -33.75
C SER A 319 -8.70 -20.84 -33.76
#